data_AF-A0A0N5BP56-F1
#
_entry.id   AF-A0A0N5BP56-F1
#
_cell.length_a   1.000
_cell.length_b   1.000
_cell.length_c   1.000
_cell.angle_alpha   90.00
_cell.angle_beta   90.00
_cell.angle_gamma   90.00
#
_symmetry.space_group_name_H-M   'P 1'
#
loop_
_entity.id
_entity.type
_entity.pdbx_description
1 polymer ?
#
loop_
_entity_poly.entity_id
_entity_poly.type
_entity_poly.pdbx_seq_one_letter_code
_entity_poly.pdbx_strand_id
1 'polypeptide(L)'
;MFLKLYWLGAALALMPLLIQPDDSYQQRYFPSIPLDINQTTFPFDLEATTSSGMVLVKCPDVKYRHKNKNESFVPNSDVLKPESVFSPNTNFLAWVPLLRIESGPTKLKCGEIILKYNTNPYNDWTYNVHWNDSIIDDIPRDLLHMKTVLPTPSAQCDYDPDKILKISSNKENSMTEQIKGANIEKPYVNQMVYYFKKPSGAGKDTIKKPCFIYKIFGDCPIFDLINRQENNIANEVKKIKIDNLNGQKEEIKVNLKLGTNEDFYRGEKISLSKLRYLESGITPIEDSTTSITSSFDINGFDLVQLTYTCVEGSGITNVTQKYYFGPKFNDSTFDKTEEISANDTSIKVKCDNTYLNVGYLKEIEYNGIHAGVKDLNSTDSMRGKFSKGGSSISFVESNNGTTVISCIYKTLDGSITTTTKFINKDKIAGTDINEKQVAKDKIVLISSSTTISPNKVKKEVKDEENNSIRRSRTLIGAFMLFLLLLPQL
;
A
#
# COMPACT_ATOMS: atom_id res chain seq x y z
N MET A 1 -66.31 54.16 -43.33
CA MET A 1 -65.61 54.39 -42.04
C MET A 1 -65.27 53.08 -41.32
N PHE A 2 -66.23 52.15 -41.15
CA PHE A 2 -66.07 50.89 -40.42
C PHE A 2 -64.85 50.02 -40.78
N LEU A 3 -64.44 49.95 -42.05
CA LEU A 3 -63.28 49.14 -42.44
C LEU A 3 -62.00 49.57 -41.69
N LYS A 4 -61.73 50.88 -41.55
CA LYS A 4 -60.55 51.36 -40.82
C LYS A 4 -60.57 51.01 -39.33
N LEU A 5 -61.76 50.97 -38.71
CA LEU A 5 -61.94 50.52 -37.32
C LEU A 5 -61.70 49.01 -37.16
N TYR A 6 -62.13 48.19 -38.13
CA TYR A 6 -61.88 46.75 -38.13
C TYR A 6 -60.38 46.43 -38.22
N TRP A 7 -59.65 47.10 -39.12
CA TRP A 7 -58.19 46.92 -39.23
C TRP A 7 -57.44 47.40 -37.98
N LEU A 8 -57.90 48.48 -37.33
CA LEU A 8 -57.33 48.94 -36.06
C LEU A 8 -57.57 47.92 -34.93
N GLY A 9 -58.78 47.36 -34.84
CA GLY A 9 -59.14 46.32 -33.88
C GLY A 9 -58.36 45.03 -34.10
N ALA A 10 -58.17 44.61 -35.36
CA ALA A 10 -57.36 43.44 -35.70
C ALA A 10 -55.88 43.66 -35.36
N ALA A 11 -55.31 44.85 -35.63
CA ALA A 11 -53.94 45.18 -35.25
C ALA A 11 -53.74 45.20 -33.72
N LEU A 12 -54.70 45.75 -32.97
CA LEU A 12 -54.70 45.72 -31.50
C LEU A 12 -54.86 44.31 -30.93
N ALA A 13 -55.65 43.44 -31.57
CA ALA A 13 -55.78 42.03 -31.18
C ALA A 13 -54.54 41.19 -31.52
N LEU A 14 -53.73 41.62 -32.50
CA LEU A 14 -52.48 40.97 -32.90
C LEU A 14 -51.24 41.47 -32.12
N MET A 15 -51.28 42.67 -31.51
CA MET A 15 -50.18 43.17 -30.68
C MET A 15 -49.74 42.20 -29.57
N PRO A 16 -50.65 41.56 -28.79
CA PRO A 16 -50.25 40.58 -27.76
C PRO A 16 -49.53 39.35 -28.33
N LEU A 17 -49.78 38.96 -29.58
CA LEU A 17 -49.12 37.82 -30.24
C LEU A 17 -47.70 38.16 -30.72
N LEU A 18 -47.40 39.45 -30.94
CA LEU A 18 -46.04 39.94 -31.21
C LEU A 18 -45.20 40.15 -29.93
N ILE A 19 -45.85 40.10 -28.76
CA ILE A 19 -45.22 40.18 -27.44
C ILE A 19 -45.40 38.85 -26.70
N GLN A 20 -45.04 37.74 -27.36
CA GLN A 20 -44.52 36.62 -26.58
C GLN A 20 -43.10 37.03 -26.14
N PRO A 21 -42.83 37.20 -24.84
CA PRO A 21 -41.45 37.30 -24.40
C PRO A 21 -40.74 36.01 -24.83
N ASP A 22 -39.50 36.12 -25.33
CA ASP A 22 -38.62 34.96 -25.34
C ASP A 22 -38.51 34.48 -23.89
N ASP A 23 -39.15 33.36 -23.55
CA ASP A 23 -39.03 32.73 -22.22
C ASP A 23 -37.54 32.67 -21.87
N SER A 24 -37.13 33.43 -20.84
CA SER A 24 -35.70 33.58 -20.61
C SER A 24 -35.11 32.22 -20.27
N TYR A 25 -34.03 31.87 -20.96
CA TYR A 25 -33.33 30.59 -20.76
C TYR A 25 -32.94 30.42 -19.28
N GLN A 26 -32.64 31.51 -18.57
CA GLN A 26 -32.54 31.56 -17.11
C GLN A 26 -33.79 31.02 -16.41
N GLN A 27 -34.99 31.60 -16.61
CA GLN A 27 -36.21 31.16 -15.92
C GLN A 27 -36.55 29.68 -16.20
N ARG A 28 -36.31 29.21 -17.43
CA ARG A 28 -36.62 27.84 -17.84
C ARG A 28 -35.64 26.79 -17.31
N TYR A 29 -34.36 27.11 -17.23
CA TYR A 29 -33.31 26.12 -16.95
C TYR A 29 -32.57 26.33 -15.62
N PHE A 30 -32.41 27.58 -15.16
CA PHE A 30 -31.68 27.94 -13.94
C PHE A 30 -32.42 29.04 -13.13
N PRO A 31 -33.68 28.80 -12.70
CA PRO A 31 -34.50 29.81 -12.03
C PRO A 31 -33.95 30.26 -10.67
N SER A 32 -33.05 29.47 -10.08
CA SER A 32 -32.31 29.77 -8.84
C SER A 32 -31.21 30.83 -9.01
N ILE A 33 -30.72 31.02 -10.23
CA ILE A 33 -29.64 31.99 -10.53
C ILE A 33 -30.28 33.34 -10.90
N PRO A 34 -29.89 34.47 -10.28
CA PRO A 34 -30.41 35.79 -10.62
C PRO A 34 -30.27 36.10 -12.11
N LEU A 35 -31.25 36.79 -12.70
CA LEU A 35 -31.25 37.19 -14.11
C LEU A 35 -30.12 38.17 -14.47
N ASP A 36 -29.65 38.93 -13.49
CA ASP A 36 -28.56 39.88 -13.62
C ASP A 36 -27.30 39.32 -12.93
N ILE A 37 -26.39 38.80 -13.74
CA ILE A 37 -25.10 38.24 -13.32
C ILE A 37 -24.01 39.32 -13.41
N ASN A 38 -23.17 39.38 -12.37
CA ASN A 38 -21.96 40.17 -12.32
C ASN A 38 -20.80 39.35 -11.69
N GLN A 39 -19.63 39.97 -11.53
CA GLN A 39 -18.43 39.32 -10.98
C GLN A 39 -18.56 38.81 -9.53
N THR A 40 -19.58 39.25 -8.79
CA THR A 40 -19.87 38.82 -7.41
C THR A 40 -20.99 37.77 -7.32
N THR A 41 -21.67 37.45 -8.43
CA THR A 41 -22.73 36.42 -8.47
C THR A 41 -22.18 35.01 -8.35
N PHE A 42 -20.92 34.79 -8.74
CA PHE A 42 -20.23 33.51 -8.62
C PHE A 42 -19.00 33.62 -7.69
N PRO A 43 -18.65 32.56 -6.94
CA PRO A 43 -19.32 31.26 -6.91
C PRO A 43 -20.70 31.32 -6.24
N PHE A 44 -21.66 30.57 -6.79
CA PHE A 44 -23.02 30.51 -6.27
C PHE A 44 -23.15 29.33 -5.30
N ASP A 45 -23.62 29.59 -4.08
CA ASP A 45 -23.80 28.54 -3.08
C ASP A 45 -25.04 27.68 -3.39
N LEU A 46 -24.85 26.37 -3.39
CA LEU A 46 -25.92 25.37 -3.49
C LEU A 46 -25.89 24.46 -2.25
N GLU A 47 -27.07 24.02 -1.81
CA GLU A 47 -27.19 23.13 -0.65
C GLU A 47 -27.58 21.70 -1.08
N ALA A 48 -26.68 20.75 -0.86
CA ALA A 48 -26.92 19.32 -1.00
C ALA A 48 -27.43 18.76 0.34
N THR A 49 -28.76 18.78 0.52
CA THR A 49 -29.45 18.30 1.72
C THR A 49 -29.55 16.77 1.75
N THR A 50 -28.43 16.05 1.77
CA THR A 50 -28.42 14.59 1.64
C THR A 50 -27.25 13.91 2.35
N SER A 51 -27.51 12.72 2.90
CA SER A 51 -26.49 11.80 3.42
C SER A 51 -25.72 11.03 2.33
N SER A 52 -26.06 11.21 1.05
CA SER A 52 -25.37 10.57 -0.08
C SER A 52 -23.95 11.10 -0.29
N GLY A 53 -23.02 10.21 -0.64
CA GLY A 53 -21.68 10.57 -1.13
C GLY A 53 -21.63 11.12 -2.57
N MET A 54 -22.77 11.19 -3.27
CA MET A 54 -22.87 11.72 -4.63
C MET A 54 -24.22 12.41 -4.88
N VAL A 55 -24.21 13.49 -5.66
CA VAL A 55 -25.39 14.10 -6.28
C VAL A 55 -25.15 14.38 -7.77
N LEU A 56 -26.21 14.59 -8.55
CA LEU A 56 -26.13 15.23 -9.86
C LEU A 56 -26.35 16.74 -9.70
N VAL A 57 -25.44 17.56 -10.24
CA VAL A 57 -25.56 19.02 -10.29
C VAL A 57 -25.86 19.46 -11.72
N LYS A 58 -26.81 20.39 -11.88
CA LYS A 58 -27.18 20.96 -13.18
C LYS A 58 -26.15 22.01 -13.59
N CYS A 59 -25.40 21.76 -14.66
CA CYS A 59 -24.52 22.73 -15.29
C CYS A 59 -25.13 23.26 -16.61
N PRO A 60 -24.87 24.50 -17.01
CA PRO A 60 -25.16 24.96 -18.38
C PRO A 60 -24.28 24.24 -19.42
N ASP A 61 -24.66 24.33 -20.69
CA ASP A 61 -23.98 23.70 -21.82
C ASP A 61 -23.95 24.67 -23.05
N VAL A 62 -23.28 24.33 -24.15
CA VAL A 62 -22.91 25.23 -25.28
C VAL A 62 -24.04 26.09 -25.87
N LYS A 63 -25.29 25.61 -25.86
CA LYS A 63 -26.45 26.38 -26.37
C LYS A 63 -27.09 27.26 -25.30
N TYR A 64 -26.68 27.17 -24.05
CA TYR A 64 -27.19 28.02 -22.98
C TYR A 64 -26.91 29.50 -23.25
N ARG A 65 -27.94 30.30 -23.00
CA ARG A 65 -27.94 31.76 -22.96
C ARG A 65 -28.57 32.12 -21.62
N HIS A 66 -28.25 33.25 -21.01
CA HIS A 66 -28.79 33.55 -19.68
C HIS A 66 -29.94 34.55 -19.75
N LYS A 67 -29.62 35.81 -20.05
CA LYS A 67 -30.56 36.91 -20.21
C LYS A 67 -30.77 37.30 -21.68
N ASN A 68 -29.70 37.32 -22.47
CA ASN A 68 -29.73 37.85 -23.85
C ASN A 68 -29.32 36.81 -24.90
N LYS A 69 -29.91 36.88 -26.10
CA LYS A 69 -29.57 36.04 -27.26
C LYS A 69 -28.10 36.13 -27.70
N ASN A 70 -27.43 37.25 -27.40
CA ASN A 70 -26.04 37.53 -27.79
C ASN A 70 -24.99 36.95 -26.83
N GLU A 71 -25.39 36.52 -25.64
CA GLU A 71 -24.50 35.86 -24.67
C GLU A 71 -24.07 34.48 -25.18
N SER A 72 -23.14 33.85 -24.48
CA SER A 72 -22.78 32.45 -24.75
C SER A 72 -22.18 31.80 -23.52
N PHE A 73 -22.33 30.48 -23.42
CA PHE A 73 -21.68 29.67 -22.40
C PHE A 73 -20.58 28.82 -23.04
N VAL A 74 -19.40 28.82 -22.42
CA VAL A 74 -18.28 27.95 -22.78
C VAL A 74 -18.17 26.88 -21.69
N PRO A 75 -18.53 25.62 -21.97
CA PRO A 75 -18.47 24.56 -20.97
C PRO A 75 -17.04 24.25 -20.56
N ASN A 76 -16.83 23.98 -19.28
CA ASN A 76 -15.57 23.42 -18.82
C ASN A 76 -15.44 21.98 -19.34
N SER A 77 -14.45 21.78 -20.21
CA SER A 77 -14.22 20.52 -20.90
C SER A 77 -14.01 19.35 -19.94
N ASP A 78 -13.37 19.60 -18.80
CA ASP A 78 -12.94 18.54 -17.88
C ASP A 78 -14.09 18.09 -16.98
N VAL A 79 -15.15 18.91 -16.91
CA VAL A 79 -16.38 18.67 -16.16
C VAL A 79 -17.50 18.13 -17.04
N LEU A 80 -17.49 18.45 -18.35
CA LEU A 80 -18.59 18.13 -19.29
C LEU A 80 -18.23 17.11 -20.38
N LYS A 81 -16.96 16.67 -20.48
CA LYS A 81 -16.55 15.48 -21.25
C LYS A 81 -16.68 14.11 -20.56
N PRO A 82 -16.75 13.96 -19.21
CA PRO A 82 -16.78 12.62 -18.60
C PRO A 82 -17.94 11.76 -19.11
N GLU A 83 -17.70 10.46 -19.28
CA GLU A 83 -18.72 9.49 -19.75
C GLU A 83 -19.93 9.34 -18.81
N SER A 84 -19.87 9.95 -17.63
CA SER A 84 -20.92 9.97 -16.61
C SER A 84 -21.89 11.14 -16.71
N VAL A 85 -21.63 12.11 -17.59
CA VAL A 85 -22.45 13.32 -17.76
C VAL A 85 -23.73 13.02 -18.56
N PHE A 86 -24.88 13.38 -18.00
CA PHE A 86 -26.18 13.20 -18.67
C PHE A 86 -26.71 14.51 -19.25
N SER A 87 -26.70 14.66 -20.58
CA SER A 87 -27.30 15.79 -21.29
C SER A 87 -28.63 15.37 -21.97
N PRO A 88 -29.78 15.98 -21.63
CA PRO A 88 -31.06 15.65 -22.26
C PRO A 88 -31.18 16.33 -23.64
N ASN A 89 -30.52 15.76 -24.66
CA ASN A 89 -30.65 15.95 -26.12
C ASN A 89 -30.78 17.40 -26.68
N THR A 90 -30.49 18.42 -25.90
CA THR A 90 -30.80 19.82 -26.24
C THR A 90 -29.61 20.77 -26.11
N ASN A 91 -28.53 20.33 -25.46
CA ASN A 91 -27.28 21.06 -25.24
C ASN A 91 -27.44 22.45 -24.56
N PHE A 92 -28.57 22.68 -23.87
CA PHE A 92 -28.78 23.86 -23.01
C PHE A 92 -28.29 23.65 -21.57
N LEU A 93 -28.14 22.39 -21.17
CA LEU A 93 -27.70 21.97 -19.85
C LEU A 93 -27.18 20.54 -19.90
N ALA A 94 -26.40 20.18 -18.89
CA ALA A 94 -26.08 18.80 -18.58
C ALA A 94 -26.14 18.57 -17.06
N TRP A 95 -26.31 17.31 -16.67
CA TRP A 95 -26.28 16.87 -15.30
C TRP A 95 -24.95 16.18 -15.03
N VAL A 96 -24.16 16.79 -14.17
CA VAL A 96 -22.80 16.38 -13.83
C VAL A 96 -22.82 15.69 -12.47
N PRO A 97 -22.40 14.42 -12.35
CA PRO A 97 -22.23 13.77 -11.06
C PRO A 97 -21.06 14.38 -10.27
N LEU A 98 -21.39 14.87 -9.08
CA LEU A 98 -20.45 15.47 -8.14
C LEU A 98 -20.29 14.54 -6.93
N LEU A 99 -19.07 14.09 -6.69
CA LEU A 99 -18.69 13.36 -5.49
C LEU A 99 -18.54 14.31 -4.30
N ARG A 100 -18.93 13.81 -3.13
CA ARG A 100 -18.68 14.45 -1.84
C ARG A 100 -17.20 14.34 -1.47
N ILE A 101 -16.65 15.43 -0.93
CA ILE A 101 -15.32 15.45 -0.32
C ILE A 101 -15.45 15.41 1.21
N GLU A 102 -14.39 14.98 1.91
CA GLU A 102 -14.43 14.75 3.36
C GLU A 102 -14.61 16.02 4.19
N SER A 103 -14.25 17.19 3.68
CA SER A 103 -14.39 18.47 4.41
C SER A 103 -14.71 19.66 3.49
N GLY A 104 -15.58 20.55 3.98
CA GLY A 104 -15.98 21.78 3.30
C GLY A 104 -16.92 21.59 2.10
N PRO A 105 -17.28 22.69 1.41
CA PRO A 105 -18.09 22.63 0.21
C PRO A 105 -17.30 22.10 -0.99
N THR A 106 -17.92 21.23 -1.79
CA THR A 106 -17.32 20.78 -3.06
C THR A 106 -17.49 21.89 -4.11
N LYS A 107 -16.38 22.41 -4.66
CA LYS A 107 -16.42 23.38 -5.76
C LYS A 107 -16.60 22.70 -7.10
N LEU A 108 -17.50 23.23 -7.94
CA LEU A 108 -17.77 22.75 -9.30
C LEU A 108 -17.76 23.92 -10.28
N LYS A 109 -16.72 24.04 -11.11
CA LYS A 109 -16.64 25.01 -12.22
C LYS A 109 -17.26 24.42 -13.47
N CYS A 110 -18.54 24.70 -13.74
CA CYS A 110 -19.26 24.22 -14.92
C CYS A 110 -18.71 24.78 -16.23
N GLY A 111 -18.11 25.98 -16.20
CA GLY A 111 -17.65 26.68 -17.40
C GLY A 111 -17.55 28.19 -17.18
N GLU A 112 -17.66 28.95 -18.26
CA GLU A 112 -17.58 30.41 -18.29
C GLU A 112 -18.77 30.98 -19.06
N ILE A 113 -19.39 32.04 -18.54
CA ILE A 113 -20.43 32.80 -19.26
C ILE A 113 -19.87 34.11 -19.81
N ILE A 114 -20.18 34.38 -21.08
CA ILE A 114 -19.74 35.55 -21.83
C ILE A 114 -20.89 36.56 -21.99
N LEU A 115 -20.78 37.67 -21.28
CA LEU A 115 -21.74 38.77 -21.21
C LEU A 115 -21.27 39.95 -22.10
N LYS A 116 -21.66 39.94 -23.38
CA LYS A 116 -21.09 40.80 -24.46
C LYS A 116 -21.28 42.33 -24.33
N TYR A 117 -21.77 42.84 -23.20
CA TYR A 117 -21.97 44.26 -22.94
C TYR A 117 -21.32 44.74 -21.63
N ASN A 118 -20.58 43.88 -20.92
CA ASN A 118 -19.89 44.22 -19.67
C ASN A 118 -18.42 44.57 -19.93
N THR A 119 -17.84 45.46 -19.10
CA THR A 119 -16.42 45.88 -19.17
C THR A 119 -15.44 44.72 -18.97
N ASN A 120 -15.82 43.71 -18.19
CA ASN A 120 -15.27 42.37 -18.28
C ASN A 120 -16.42 41.41 -18.65
N PRO A 121 -16.44 40.84 -19.87
CA PRO A 121 -17.54 40.00 -20.31
C PRO A 121 -17.47 38.58 -19.70
N TYR A 122 -16.33 38.15 -19.17
CA TYR A 122 -16.10 36.77 -18.73
C TYR A 122 -16.40 36.58 -17.25
N ASN A 123 -17.23 35.59 -16.91
CA ASN A 123 -17.55 35.23 -15.53
C ASN A 123 -17.53 33.70 -15.37
N ASP A 124 -16.76 33.21 -14.39
CA ASP A 124 -16.64 31.79 -14.09
C ASP A 124 -17.92 31.25 -13.45
N TRP A 125 -18.65 30.39 -14.16
CA TRP A 125 -19.85 29.74 -13.62
C TRP A 125 -19.44 28.61 -12.68
N THR A 126 -19.30 28.97 -11.41
CA THR A 126 -18.83 28.07 -10.34
C THR A 126 -19.89 27.91 -9.27
N TYR A 127 -20.13 26.68 -8.84
CA TYR A 127 -20.93 26.35 -7.66
C TYR A 127 -20.05 26.00 -6.47
N ASN A 128 -20.43 26.45 -5.28
CA ASN A 128 -20.00 25.87 -4.01
C ASN A 128 -21.12 24.95 -3.51
N VAL A 129 -20.94 23.64 -3.55
CA VAL A 129 -21.94 22.69 -3.06
C VAL A 129 -21.67 22.37 -1.60
N HIS A 130 -22.47 22.94 -0.70
CA HIS A 130 -22.43 22.69 0.74
C HIS A 130 -23.24 21.44 1.05
N TRP A 131 -22.64 20.48 1.76
CA TRP A 131 -23.28 19.24 2.16
C TRP A 131 -23.92 19.43 3.54
N ASN A 132 -25.25 19.32 3.63
CA ASN A 132 -25.96 19.47 4.91
C ASN A 132 -26.33 18.10 5.49
N ASP A 133 -25.52 17.63 6.44
CA ASP A 133 -25.73 16.36 7.16
C ASP A 133 -26.89 16.39 8.17
N SER A 134 -27.39 17.58 8.52
CA SER A 134 -28.50 17.74 9.47
C SER A 134 -29.83 17.24 8.89
N ILE A 135 -29.90 17.03 7.57
CA ILE A 135 -31.08 16.54 6.85
C ILE A 135 -30.77 15.13 6.35
N ILE A 136 -31.17 14.15 7.16
CA ILE A 136 -31.08 12.73 6.82
C ILE A 136 -32.23 12.39 5.86
N ASP A 137 -32.05 12.72 4.58
CA ASP A 137 -32.75 12.03 3.51
C ASP A 137 -32.36 10.54 3.57
N ASP A 138 -33.31 9.69 3.95
CA ASP A 138 -33.15 8.24 4.00
C ASP A 138 -33.23 7.66 2.58
N ILE A 139 -32.14 7.85 1.83
CA ILE A 139 -31.96 7.22 0.52
C ILE A 139 -31.72 5.73 0.78
N PRO A 140 -32.58 4.83 0.27
CA PRO A 140 -32.47 3.41 0.55
C PRO A 140 -31.13 2.85 0.03
N ARG A 141 -30.50 2.02 0.86
CA ARG A 141 -29.19 1.40 0.59
C ARG A 141 -29.24 -0.08 0.85
N ASP A 142 -28.78 -0.88 -0.12
CA ASP A 142 -28.62 -2.32 0.02
C ASP A 142 -27.19 -2.77 -0.31
N LEU A 143 -26.85 -3.96 0.18
CA LEU A 143 -25.64 -4.68 -0.20
C LEU A 143 -25.91 -5.48 -1.50
N LEU A 144 -25.02 -5.39 -2.48
CA LEU A 144 -25.08 -6.20 -3.70
C LEU A 144 -23.83 -7.06 -3.82
N HIS A 145 -24.01 -8.37 -3.96
CA HIS A 145 -22.90 -9.29 -4.19
C HIS A 145 -22.34 -9.10 -5.60
N MET A 146 -21.02 -9.07 -5.76
CA MET A 146 -20.35 -8.72 -7.02
C MET A 146 -20.66 -9.66 -8.20
N LYS A 147 -21.13 -10.89 -7.92
CA LYS A 147 -21.53 -11.86 -8.96
C LYS A 147 -22.98 -11.64 -9.43
N THR A 148 -23.74 -10.79 -8.75
CA THR A 148 -25.14 -10.52 -9.05
C THR A 148 -25.26 -9.36 -10.05
N VAL A 149 -26.08 -9.57 -11.07
CA VAL A 149 -26.47 -8.56 -12.05
C VAL A 149 -27.10 -7.35 -11.34
N LEU A 150 -26.75 -6.12 -11.72
CA LEU A 150 -27.31 -4.89 -11.15
C LEU A 150 -28.83 -4.87 -11.32
N PRO A 151 -29.61 -4.99 -10.23
CA PRO A 151 -31.06 -4.99 -10.31
C PRO A 151 -31.58 -3.58 -10.60
N THR A 152 -32.84 -3.50 -10.99
CA THR A 152 -33.56 -2.23 -11.13
C THR A 152 -34.40 -2.02 -9.85
N PRO A 153 -34.09 -1.04 -8.99
CA PRO A 153 -34.86 -0.75 -7.78
C PRO A 153 -36.16 -0.01 -8.15
N SER A 154 -37.10 -0.77 -8.73
CA SER A 154 -38.26 -0.24 -9.45
C SER A 154 -39.27 0.46 -8.54
N ALA A 155 -39.40 0.01 -7.28
CA ALA A 155 -40.27 0.63 -6.30
C ALA A 155 -39.70 1.94 -5.73
N GLN A 156 -38.37 2.11 -5.73
CA GLN A 156 -37.68 3.24 -5.11
C GLN A 156 -37.27 4.33 -6.13
N CYS A 157 -37.08 3.97 -7.40
CA CYS A 157 -36.61 4.89 -8.46
C CYS A 157 -37.63 5.10 -9.60
N ASP A 158 -37.75 4.11 -10.48
CA ASP A 158 -38.69 4.08 -11.60
C ASP A 158 -38.85 2.63 -12.08
N TYR A 159 -40.04 2.26 -12.54
CA TYR A 159 -40.29 0.93 -13.12
C TYR A 159 -39.67 0.76 -14.51
N ASP A 160 -39.38 1.88 -15.18
CA ASP A 160 -38.76 1.92 -16.50
C ASP A 160 -37.22 2.04 -16.38
N PRO A 161 -36.43 1.01 -16.74
CA PRO A 161 -34.97 1.07 -16.69
C PRO A 161 -34.39 2.17 -17.59
N ASP A 162 -35.07 2.52 -18.70
CA ASP A 162 -34.63 3.58 -19.59
C ASP A 162 -34.84 4.98 -18.99
N LYS A 163 -35.55 5.10 -17.85
CA LYS A 163 -35.64 6.32 -17.05
C LYS A 163 -34.64 6.38 -15.89
N ILE A 164 -33.68 5.45 -15.81
CA ILE A 164 -32.69 5.40 -14.73
C ILE A 164 -31.27 5.68 -15.25
N LEU A 165 -30.48 6.40 -14.46
CA LEU A 165 -29.03 6.52 -14.59
C LEU A 165 -28.38 5.72 -13.47
N LYS A 166 -27.34 4.96 -13.81
CA LYS A 166 -26.48 4.23 -12.86
C LYS A 166 -25.09 4.84 -12.96
N ILE A 167 -24.59 5.38 -11.86
CA ILE A 167 -23.30 6.07 -11.80
C ILE A 167 -22.50 5.48 -10.64
N SER A 168 -21.21 5.25 -10.85
CA SER A 168 -20.26 4.87 -9.81
C SER A 168 -19.01 5.74 -9.88
N SER A 169 -18.13 5.61 -8.89
CA SER A 169 -16.75 6.10 -9.00
C SER A 169 -15.84 4.98 -9.49
N ASN A 170 -14.83 5.37 -10.24
CA ASN A 170 -13.72 4.52 -10.64
C ASN A 170 -12.65 4.53 -9.53
N LYS A 171 -12.11 3.36 -9.14
CA LYS A 171 -11.18 3.26 -8.00
C LYS A 171 -9.83 3.97 -8.25
N GLU A 172 -9.36 4.03 -9.49
CA GLU A 172 -7.97 4.44 -9.79
C GLU A 172 -7.77 5.97 -9.79
N ASN A 173 -8.79 6.71 -10.22
CA ASN A 173 -8.71 8.16 -10.43
C ASN A 173 -9.84 8.94 -9.75
N SER A 174 -10.73 8.26 -9.02
CA SER A 174 -11.94 8.83 -8.39
C SER A 174 -12.87 9.56 -9.36
N MET A 175 -12.72 9.37 -10.68
CA MET A 175 -13.65 9.92 -11.67
C MET A 175 -14.96 9.13 -11.65
N THR A 176 -16.04 9.80 -12.01
CA THR A 176 -17.36 9.19 -12.09
C THR A 176 -17.59 8.55 -13.45
N GLU A 177 -18.20 7.37 -13.47
CA GLU A 177 -18.49 6.58 -14.67
C GLU A 177 -19.98 6.18 -14.72
N GLN A 178 -20.61 6.27 -15.90
CA GLN A 178 -21.95 5.73 -16.10
C GLN A 178 -21.87 4.24 -16.42
N ILE A 179 -22.53 3.41 -15.61
CA ILE A 179 -22.60 1.97 -15.85
C ILE A 179 -23.61 1.69 -16.97
N LYS A 180 -23.09 1.24 -18.11
CA LYS A 180 -23.85 0.82 -19.29
C LYS A 180 -24.21 -0.68 -19.14
N GLY A 181 -25.44 -1.04 -19.48
CA GLY A 181 -25.92 -2.41 -19.32
C GLY A 181 -26.17 -2.81 -17.85
N ALA A 182 -26.04 -4.10 -17.55
CA ALA A 182 -26.49 -4.69 -16.27
C ALA A 182 -25.35 -5.22 -15.38
N ASN A 183 -24.10 -5.19 -15.85
CA ASN A 183 -22.93 -5.65 -15.10
C ASN A 183 -21.93 -4.49 -14.93
N ILE A 184 -21.13 -4.53 -13.86
CA ILE A 184 -19.95 -3.67 -13.69
C ILE A 184 -18.77 -4.41 -14.34
N GLU A 185 -17.97 -3.75 -15.16
CA GLU A 185 -16.86 -4.39 -15.88
C GLU A 185 -15.70 -4.75 -14.94
N LYS A 186 -15.36 -3.86 -14.01
CA LYS A 186 -14.23 -4.01 -13.06
C LYS A 186 -14.67 -3.65 -11.64
N PRO A 187 -15.60 -4.43 -11.04
CA PRO A 187 -16.12 -4.13 -9.72
C PRO A 187 -15.01 -4.17 -8.66
N TYR A 188 -15.24 -3.47 -7.55
CA TYR A 188 -14.36 -3.53 -6.39
C TYR A 188 -15.17 -3.51 -5.10
N VAL A 189 -14.59 -4.06 -4.02
CA VAL A 189 -15.24 -4.07 -2.71
C VAL A 189 -15.50 -2.65 -2.22
N ASN A 190 -16.63 -2.45 -1.55
CA ASN A 190 -17.12 -1.15 -1.07
C ASN A 190 -17.45 -0.13 -2.18
N GLN A 191 -17.39 -0.49 -3.46
CA GLN A 191 -17.85 0.37 -4.56
C GLN A 191 -19.32 0.77 -4.35
N MET A 192 -19.63 2.05 -4.52
CA MET A 192 -21.00 2.57 -4.43
C MET A 192 -21.56 2.77 -5.83
N VAL A 193 -22.74 2.22 -6.10
CA VAL A 193 -23.49 2.44 -7.34
C VAL A 193 -24.74 3.26 -7.02
N TYR A 194 -24.75 4.50 -7.48
CA TYR A 194 -25.81 5.48 -7.28
C TYR A 194 -26.81 5.41 -8.43
N TYR A 195 -28.09 5.24 -8.08
CA TYR A 195 -29.19 5.22 -9.03
C TYR A 195 -29.91 6.56 -8.97
N PHE A 196 -30.10 7.19 -10.12
CA PHE A 196 -30.85 8.44 -10.27
C PHE A 196 -31.99 8.24 -11.25
N LYS A 197 -33.16 8.79 -10.95
CA LYS A 197 -34.20 9.01 -11.96
C LYS A 197 -33.70 10.06 -12.96
N LYS A 198 -33.72 9.75 -14.26
CA LYS A 198 -33.26 10.65 -15.33
C LYS A 198 -33.96 12.00 -15.19
N PRO A 199 -33.22 13.09 -14.92
CA PRO A 199 -33.83 14.40 -14.69
C PRO A 199 -34.36 15.00 -15.99
N SER A 200 -35.50 15.69 -15.91
CA SER A 200 -36.05 16.44 -17.03
C SER A 200 -35.24 17.72 -17.28
N GLY A 201 -35.09 18.14 -18.54
CA GLY A 201 -34.32 19.33 -18.88
C GLY A 201 -34.91 20.63 -18.30
N ALA A 202 -36.24 20.79 -18.40
CA ALA A 202 -36.97 21.97 -17.95
C ALA A 202 -37.37 21.96 -16.45
N GLY A 203 -36.80 21.05 -15.64
CA GLY A 203 -37.04 21.03 -14.19
C GLY A 203 -36.35 22.20 -13.48
N LYS A 204 -36.99 22.74 -12.42
CA LYS A 204 -36.46 23.83 -11.60
C LYS A 204 -35.25 23.44 -10.73
N ASP A 205 -35.10 22.15 -10.45
CA ASP A 205 -34.08 21.62 -9.56
C ASP A 205 -32.67 21.91 -10.09
N THR A 206 -31.77 22.34 -9.21
CA THR A 206 -30.34 22.54 -9.52
C THR A 206 -29.48 21.36 -9.05
N ILE A 207 -29.95 20.62 -8.04
CA ILE A 207 -29.33 19.40 -7.51
C ILE A 207 -30.35 18.25 -7.59
N LYS A 208 -29.88 17.05 -7.94
CA LYS A 208 -30.65 15.80 -7.90
C LYS A 208 -29.92 14.77 -7.05
N LYS A 209 -30.63 14.25 -6.05
CA LYS A 209 -30.18 13.19 -5.14
C LYS A 209 -30.42 11.82 -5.78
N PRO A 210 -29.64 10.78 -5.45
CA PRO A 210 -29.94 9.43 -5.87
C PRO A 210 -31.22 8.93 -5.18
N CYS A 211 -31.96 8.04 -5.86
CA CYS A 211 -33.17 7.40 -5.35
C CYS A 211 -32.88 6.01 -4.74
N PHE A 212 -31.71 5.44 -5.02
CA PHE A 212 -31.24 4.19 -4.44
C PHE A 212 -29.70 4.11 -4.53
N ILE A 213 -29.05 3.38 -3.61
CA ILE A 213 -27.61 3.11 -3.65
C ILE A 213 -27.34 1.62 -3.38
N TYR A 214 -26.59 0.95 -4.24
CA TYR A 214 -26.00 -0.35 -3.91
C TYR A 214 -24.55 -0.19 -3.46
N LYS A 215 -24.18 -0.88 -2.37
CA LYS A 215 -22.78 -1.06 -1.96
C LYS A 215 -22.31 -2.46 -2.38
N ILE A 216 -21.29 -2.53 -3.21
CA ILE A 216 -20.76 -3.80 -3.72
C ILE A 216 -19.94 -4.51 -2.63
N PHE A 217 -20.21 -5.80 -2.43
CA PHE A 217 -19.40 -6.71 -1.62
C PHE A 217 -19.13 -8.02 -2.38
N GLY A 218 -18.20 -8.83 -1.88
CA GLY A 218 -17.87 -10.14 -2.45
C GLY A 218 -17.62 -11.16 -1.34
N ASP A 219 -17.41 -12.41 -1.72
CA ASP A 219 -17.02 -13.45 -0.76
C ASP A 219 -15.67 -13.10 -0.12
N CYS A 220 -15.47 -13.48 1.14
CA CYS A 220 -14.27 -13.14 1.89
C CYS A 220 -12.96 -13.57 1.17
N PRO A 221 -11.94 -12.70 1.09
CA PRO A 221 -10.73 -12.97 0.33
C PRO A 221 -9.80 -13.95 1.04
N ILE A 222 -8.89 -14.55 0.26
CA ILE A 222 -7.70 -15.22 0.79
C ILE A 222 -6.49 -14.28 0.69
N PHE A 223 -5.57 -14.38 1.65
CA PHE A 223 -4.26 -13.75 1.55
C PHE A 223 -3.39 -14.52 0.55
N ASP A 224 -2.77 -13.77 -0.37
CA ASP A 224 -1.76 -14.27 -1.31
C ASP A 224 -0.46 -13.51 -1.09
N LEU A 225 0.63 -14.23 -0.84
CA LEU A 225 1.96 -13.66 -0.68
C LEU A 225 2.75 -13.84 -1.98
N ILE A 226 2.86 -12.74 -2.73
CA ILE A 226 3.28 -12.75 -4.14
C ILE A 226 4.68 -13.35 -4.27
N ASN A 227 4.81 -14.30 -5.20
CA ASN A 227 6.04 -15.06 -5.48
C ASN A 227 6.58 -15.90 -4.30
N ARG A 228 5.75 -16.26 -3.30
CA ARG A 228 6.13 -17.15 -2.19
C ARG A 228 5.43 -18.51 -2.30
N GLN A 229 6.15 -19.56 -1.92
CA GLN A 229 5.56 -20.89 -1.73
C GLN A 229 5.20 -21.09 -0.25
N GLU A 230 3.92 -21.23 0.01
CA GLU A 230 3.36 -21.47 1.34
C GLU A 230 3.29 -22.99 1.62
N ASN A 231 3.74 -23.42 2.79
CA ASN A 231 3.66 -24.82 3.22
C ASN A 231 2.92 -24.89 4.56
N ASN A 232 1.87 -25.70 4.68
CA ASN A 232 1.18 -25.91 5.95
C ASN A 232 2.09 -26.72 6.89
N ILE A 233 2.33 -26.22 8.11
CA ILE A 233 3.22 -26.88 9.10
C ILE A 233 2.52 -27.26 10.41
N ALA A 234 1.51 -26.48 10.80
CA ALA A 234 0.67 -26.71 11.97
C ALA A 234 -0.73 -26.16 11.67
N ASN A 235 -1.75 -26.57 12.43
CA ASN A 235 -3.11 -26.06 12.26
C ASN A 235 -3.10 -24.52 12.23
N GLU A 236 -3.62 -23.96 11.13
CA GLU A 236 -3.71 -22.51 10.85
C GLU A 236 -2.39 -21.74 10.60
N VAL A 237 -1.21 -22.38 10.57
CA VAL A 237 0.08 -21.69 10.31
C VAL A 237 0.72 -22.15 8.99
N LYS A 238 0.94 -21.18 8.09
CA LYS A 238 1.67 -21.34 6.83
C LYS A 238 3.14 -20.95 7.01
N LYS A 239 4.06 -21.85 6.68
CA LYS A 239 5.50 -21.57 6.58
C LYS A 239 5.85 -20.99 5.21
N ILE A 240 6.64 -19.93 5.23
CA ILE A 240 7.41 -19.42 4.10
C ILE A 240 8.89 -19.61 4.42
N LYS A 241 9.65 -20.13 3.47
CA LYS A 241 11.10 -20.32 3.59
C LYS A 241 11.81 -19.02 3.25
N ILE A 242 12.60 -18.52 4.19
CA ILE A 242 13.40 -17.30 4.08
C ILE A 242 14.88 -17.69 4.26
N ASP A 243 15.76 -17.02 3.53
CA ASP A 243 17.22 -17.14 3.72
C ASP A 243 17.65 -16.35 4.97
N ASN A 244 18.78 -16.70 5.58
CA ASN A 244 19.28 -15.88 6.69
C ASN A 244 19.69 -14.49 6.16
N LEU A 245 18.88 -13.48 6.44
CA LEU A 245 19.05 -12.11 5.97
C LEU A 245 20.22 -11.37 6.66
N ASN A 246 20.87 -11.94 7.69
CA ASN A 246 22.01 -11.34 8.39
C ASN A 246 21.75 -9.89 8.88
N GLY A 247 20.51 -9.60 9.30
CA GLY A 247 20.08 -8.27 9.73
C GLY A 247 19.56 -7.35 8.62
N GLN A 248 19.55 -7.80 7.36
CA GLN A 248 18.85 -7.12 6.27
C GLN A 248 17.33 -7.28 6.41
N LYS A 249 16.60 -6.34 5.82
CA LYS A 249 15.14 -6.40 5.66
C LYS A 249 14.76 -7.07 4.36
N GLU A 250 13.63 -7.76 4.34
CA GLU A 250 13.01 -8.27 3.13
C GLU A 250 11.56 -7.77 3.04
N GLU A 251 11.21 -7.15 1.91
CA GLU A 251 9.84 -6.72 1.62
C GLU A 251 8.99 -7.94 1.24
N ILE A 252 7.91 -8.17 1.97
CA ILE A 252 6.90 -9.17 1.67
C ILE A 252 5.69 -8.47 1.05
N LYS A 253 5.41 -8.77 -0.23
CA LYS A 253 4.23 -8.28 -0.94
C LYS A 253 3.03 -9.18 -0.67
N VAL A 254 1.88 -8.57 -0.41
CA VAL A 254 0.61 -9.22 -0.09
C VAL A 254 -0.50 -8.68 -0.99
N ASN A 255 -1.38 -9.57 -1.43
CA ASN A 255 -2.65 -9.21 -2.03
C ASN A 255 -3.82 -9.98 -1.36
N LEU A 256 -5.03 -9.46 -1.53
CA LEU A 256 -6.28 -10.11 -1.16
C LEU A 256 -6.96 -10.62 -2.44
N LYS A 257 -7.01 -11.94 -2.61
CA LYS A 257 -7.58 -12.56 -3.82
C LYS A 257 -8.98 -13.12 -3.57
N LEU A 258 -9.86 -12.97 -4.55
CA LEU A 258 -11.18 -13.56 -4.58
C LEU A 258 -11.25 -14.59 -5.73
N GLY A 259 -10.92 -15.84 -5.42
CA GLY A 259 -10.71 -16.88 -6.43
C GLY A 259 -9.55 -16.50 -7.35
N THR A 260 -9.83 -16.33 -8.64
CA THR A 260 -8.85 -15.86 -9.64
C THR A 260 -8.84 -14.34 -9.83
N ASN A 261 -9.69 -13.59 -9.12
CA ASN A 261 -9.73 -12.12 -9.23
C ASN A 261 -8.77 -11.50 -8.20
N GLU A 262 -7.71 -10.89 -8.70
CA GLU A 262 -6.66 -10.23 -7.90
C GLU A 262 -6.95 -8.74 -7.65
N ASP A 263 -7.91 -8.15 -8.36
CA ASP A 263 -8.16 -6.71 -8.39
C ASP A 263 -9.36 -6.28 -7.52
N PHE A 264 -10.28 -7.18 -7.17
CA PHE A 264 -11.52 -6.81 -6.47
C PHE A 264 -11.27 -6.16 -5.08
N TYR A 265 -10.27 -6.66 -4.35
CA TYR A 265 -9.84 -6.15 -3.04
C TYR A 265 -8.58 -5.26 -3.13
N ARG A 266 -8.20 -4.77 -4.32
CA ARG A 266 -6.97 -3.97 -4.49
C ARG A 266 -6.98 -2.70 -3.62
N GLY A 267 -5.86 -2.41 -2.96
CA GLY A 267 -5.69 -1.23 -2.11
C GLY A 267 -6.50 -1.22 -0.80
N GLU A 268 -7.18 -2.32 -0.45
CA GLU A 268 -7.84 -2.46 0.85
C GLU A 268 -6.82 -2.54 2.00
N LYS A 269 -7.25 -2.15 3.20
CA LYS A 269 -6.40 -2.17 4.39
C LYS A 269 -6.42 -3.55 5.05
N ILE A 270 -5.23 -4.14 5.23
CA ILE A 270 -4.98 -5.36 5.98
C ILE A 270 -4.38 -4.97 7.33
N SER A 271 -4.82 -5.64 8.41
CA SER A 271 -4.20 -5.54 9.73
C SER A 271 -3.09 -6.58 9.87
N LEU A 272 -1.88 -6.13 10.17
CA LEU A 272 -0.67 -6.93 10.39
C LEU A 272 -0.29 -6.84 11.88
N SER A 273 -0.32 -7.97 12.59
CA SER A 273 0.19 -8.07 13.98
C SER A 273 1.43 -8.97 14.01
N LYS A 274 2.43 -8.61 14.82
CA LYS A 274 3.55 -9.52 15.12
C LYS A 274 3.11 -10.49 16.23
N LEU A 275 3.53 -11.74 16.11
CA LEU A 275 3.30 -12.80 17.09
C LEU A 275 4.64 -13.23 17.68
N ARG A 276 4.61 -14.02 18.76
CA ARG A 276 5.77 -14.67 19.35
C ARG A 276 5.47 -16.13 19.64
N TYR A 277 6.41 -17.02 19.32
CA TYR A 277 6.35 -18.42 19.72
C TYR A 277 7.08 -18.66 21.04
N LEU A 278 6.37 -19.20 22.03
CA LEU A 278 6.81 -19.47 23.40
C LEU A 278 6.57 -20.95 23.76
N GLU A 279 7.10 -21.41 24.90
CA GLU A 279 6.84 -22.76 25.45
C GLU A 279 5.32 -23.02 25.64
N SER A 280 4.53 -21.96 25.87
CA SER A 280 3.06 -22.00 26.01
C SER A 280 2.29 -21.92 24.68
N GLY A 281 2.96 -21.76 23.53
CA GLY A 281 2.33 -21.63 22.22
C GLY A 281 2.58 -20.27 21.54
N ILE A 282 1.72 -19.92 20.58
CA ILE A 282 1.80 -18.66 19.83
C ILE A 282 0.97 -17.59 20.55
N THR A 283 1.60 -16.47 20.91
CA THR A 283 0.96 -15.32 21.55
C THR A 283 1.11 -14.05 20.70
N PRO A 284 0.10 -13.17 20.59
CA PRO A 284 0.28 -11.87 19.95
C PRO A 284 1.26 -11.01 20.75
N ILE A 285 2.00 -10.13 20.06
CA ILE A 285 2.79 -9.08 20.70
C ILE A 285 1.90 -7.85 20.82
N GLU A 286 1.69 -7.37 22.04
CA GLU A 286 0.92 -6.15 22.34
C GLU A 286 1.52 -4.95 21.58
N ASP A 287 0.64 -4.03 21.17
CA ASP A 287 0.96 -2.81 20.41
C ASP A 287 1.74 -3.00 19.09
N SER A 288 1.86 -4.24 18.58
CA SER A 288 2.52 -4.55 17.31
C SER A 288 1.62 -4.46 16.06
N THR A 289 0.33 -4.17 16.25
CA THR A 289 -0.67 -4.17 15.18
C THR A 289 -0.55 -2.91 14.33
N THR A 290 -0.39 -3.08 13.02
CA THR A 290 -0.20 -2.01 12.03
C THR A 290 -1.14 -2.23 10.83
N SER A 291 -1.47 -1.14 10.12
CA SER A 291 -2.26 -1.22 8.89
C SER A 291 -1.34 -1.18 7.68
N ILE A 292 -1.51 -2.15 6.77
CA ILE A 292 -0.79 -2.24 5.50
C ILE A 292 -1.79 -2.35 4.34
N THR A 293 -1.35 -2.17 3.09
CA THR A 293 -2.22 -2.26 1.89
C THR A 293 -1.68 -3.16 0.78
N SER A 294 -0.36 -3.36 0.71
CA SER A 294 0.28 -4.11 -0.39
C SER A 294 1.62 -4.76 -0.03
N SER A 295 2.34 -4.27 0.99
CA SER A 295 3.56 -4.91 1.47
C SER A 295 3.87 -4.61 2.95
N PHE A 296 4.82 -5.36 3.51
CA PHE A 296 5.41 -5.16 4.84
C PHE A 296 6.83 -5.72 4.93
N ASP A 297 7.63 -5.19 5.86
CA ASP A 297 8.99 -5.68 6.12
C ASP A 297 9.02 -6.84 7.13
N ILE A 298 9.92 -7.80 6.88
CA ILE A 298 10.47 -8.73 7.88
C ILE A 298 11.97 -8.52 8.08
N ASN A 299 12.46 -8.80 9.29
CA ASN A 299 13.87 -8.65 9.68
C ASN A 299 14.44 -10.04 10.06
N GLY A 300 14.93 -10.79 9.07
CA GLY A 300 15.27 -12.21 9.27
C GLY A 300 14.03 -13.09 9.41
N PHE A 301 14.01 -13.98 10.40
CA PHE A 301 12.86 -14.86 10.66
C PHE A 301 11.82 -14.17 11.54
N ASP A 302 10.54 -14.35 11.19
CA ASP A 302 9.43 -13.65 11.85
C ASP A 302 8.16 -14.51 11.91
N LEU A 303 7.23 -14.13 12.79
CA LEU A 303 5.93 -14.76 12.94
C LEU A 303 4.86 -13.66 12.99
N VAL A 304 3.93 -13.68 12.05
CA VAL A 304 2.93 -12.61 11.90
C VAL A 304 1.53 -13.16 11.70
N GLN A 305 0.52 -12.35 12.00
CA GLN A 305 -0.86 -12.57 11.62
C GLN A 305 -1.32 -11.47 10.67
N LEU A 306 -1.92 -11.87 9.55
CA LEU A 306 -2.70 -10.98 8.70
C LEU A 306 -4.18 -11.16 9.02
N THR A 307 -4.91 -10.05 9.10
CA THR A 307 -6.35 -10.01 9.38
C THR A 307 -7.05 -9.03 8.44
N TYR A 308 -8.14 -9.46 7.81
CA TYR A 308 -9.00 -8.62 6.98
C TYR A 308 -10.46 -8.81 7.38
N THR A 309 -11.21 -7.71 7.45
CA THR A 309 -12.62 -7.69 7.83
C THR A 309 -13.48 -7.62 6.58
N CYS A 310 -14.17 -8.72 6.26
CA CYS A 310 -15.08 -8.84 5.12
C CYS A 310 -16.55 -8.77 5.56
N VAL A 311 -17.43 -8.54 4.59
CA VAL A 311 -18.89 -8.63 4.78
C VAL A 311 -19.36 -9.96 4.18
N GLU A 312 -20.11 -10.73 4.96
CA GLU A 312 -20.60 -12.06 4.60
C GLU A 312 -22.11 -12.13 4.84
N GLY A 313 -22.89 -11.97 3.76
CA GLY A 313 -24.34 -11.77 3.85
C GLY A 313 -24.66 -10.46 4.58
N SER A 314 -25.33 -10.55 5.73
CA SER A 314 -25.57 -9.42 6.64
C SER A 314 -24.54 -9.32 7.78
N GLY A 315 -23.61 -10.28 7.88
CA GLY A 315 -22.59 -10.35 8.92
C GLY A 315 -21.29 -9.64 8.55
N ILE A 316 -20.47 -9.38 9.57
CA ILE A 316 -19.09 -8.94 9.43
C ILE A 316 -18.19 -10.06 9.98
N THR A 317 -17.31 -10.58 9.13
CA THR A 317 -16.43 -11.72 9.43
C THR A 317 -14.97 -11.28 9.32
N ASN A 318 -14.09 -11.79 10.19
CA ASN A 318 -12.65 -11.58 10.10
C ASN A 318 -11.97 -12.82 9.50
N VAL A 319 -11.35 -12.68 8.32
CA VAL A 319 -10.41 -13.68 7.81
C VAL A 319 -9.06 -13.44 8.47
N THR A 320 -8.46 -14.48 9.03
CA THR A 320 -7.12 -14.42 9.63
C THR A 320 -6.22 -15.49 9.04
N GLN A 321 -4.93 -15.18 8.87
CA GLN A 321 -3.92 -16.15 8.49
C GLN A 321 -2.61 -15.86 9.22
N LYS A 322 -2.07 -16.89 9.88
CA LYS A 322 -0.76 -16.83 10.55
C LYS A 322 0.33 -17.30 9.59
N TYR A 323 1.41 -16.53 9.52
CA TYR A 323 2.55 -16.78 8.64
C TYR A 323 3.85 -16.87 9.44
N TYR A 324 4.55 -17.98 9.27
CA TYR A 324 5.87 -18.22 9.82
C TYR A 324 6.92 -18.07 8.72
N PHE A 325 7.70 -16.99 8.81
CA PHE A 325 8.86 -16.72 7.98
C PHE A 325 10.07 -17.40 8.61
N GLY A 326 10.28 -18.67 8.26
CA GLY A 326 11.26 -19.56 8.88
C GLY A 326 12.42 -19.95 7.96
N PRO A 327 13.48 -20.57 8.51
CA PRO A 327 14.62 -21.03 7.72
C PRO A 327 14.23 -22.07 6.66
N LYS A 328 15.05 -22.18 5.61
CA LYS A 328 14.89 -23.18 4.54
C LYS A 328 14.84 -24.62 5.05
N PHE A 329 15.66 -24.94 6.04
CA PHE A 329 15.72 -26.24 6.71
C PHE A 329 15.03 -26.16 8.07
N ASN A 330 14.31 -27.21 8.46
CA ASN A 330 13.56 -27.24 9.72
C ASN A 330 14.49 -27.13 10.93
N ASP A 331 15.61 -27.86 10.90
CA ASP A 331 16.71 -27.70 11.84
C ASP A 331 17.82 -26.89 11.14
N SER A 332 18.24 -25.79 11.75
CA SER A 332 19.23 -24.86 11.18
C SER A 332 20.26 -24.43 12.21
N THR A 333 21.55 -24.52 11.85
CA THR A 333 22.66 -24.12 12.71
C THR A 333 23.36 -22.87 12.17
N PHE A 334 23.62 -21.91 13.05
CA PHE A 334 24.34 -20.67 12.77
C PHE A 334 25.58 -20.60 13.65
N ASP A 335 26.74 -20.85 13.05
CA ASP A 335 28.04 -20.78 13.72
C ASP A 335 28.55 -19.34 13.77
N LYS A 336 29.02 -18.90 14.94
CA LYS A 336 29.85 -17.70 15.12
C LYS A 336 31.16 -18.09 15.82
N THR A 337 32.25 -17.49 15.38
CA THR A 337 33.53 -17.54 16.08
C THR A 337 33.73 -16.24 16.87
N GLU A 338 34.10 -16.35 18.14
CA GLU A 338 34.53 -15.22 18.97
C GLU A 338 36.02 -15.39 19.31
N GLU A 339 36.84 -14.42 18.92
CA GLU A 339 38.28 -14.46 19.17
C GLU A 339 38.60 -13.78 20.51
N ILE A 340 39.39 -14.44 21.35
CA ILE A 340 39.80 -13.95 22.67
C ILE A 340 41.31 -13.72 22.69
N SER A 341 41.74 -12.58 23.20
CA SER A 341 43.13 -12.28 23.58
C SER A 341 43.33 -12.48 25.09
N ALA A 342 44.55 -12.80 25.51
CA ALA A 342 44.93 -12.91 26.93
C ALA A 342 44.71 -11.64 27.77
N ASN A 343 44.51 -10.48 27.12
CA ASN A 343 44.16 -9.22 27.79
C ASN A 343 42.64 -9.00 27.94
N ASP A 344 41.79 -9.83 27.31
CA ASP A 344 40.33 -9.73 27.42
C ASP A 344 39.88 -10.31 28.78
N THR A 345 39.49 -9.44 29.70
CA THR A 345 39.18 -9.83 31.09
C THR A 345 37.93 -10.71 31.22
N SER A 346 37.03 -10.69 30.24
CA SER A 346 36.04 -11.75 29.97
C SER A 346 35.21 -11.46 28.71
N ILE A 347 34.82 -12.50 27.97
CA ILE A 347 33.77 -12.40 26.94
C ILE A 347 32.50 -13.09 27.43
N LYS A 348 31.37 -12.37 27.33
CA LYS A 348 30.07 -12.82 27.84
C LYS A 348 29.15 -13.22 26.68
N VAL A 349 28.93 -14.52 26.50
CA VAL A 349 27.90 -15.05 25.59
C VAL A 349 26.54 -15.03 26.28
N LYS A 350 25.49 -14.74 25.50
CA LYS A 350 24.10 -14.76 25.92
C LYS A 350 23.31 -15.69 25.00
N CYS A 351 22.62 -16.65 25.60
CA CYS A 351 21.46 -17.29 25.00
C CYS A 351 20.23 -16.50 25.47
N ASP A 352 19.66 -15.67 24.61
CA ASP A 352 18.39 -15.01 24.95
C ASP A 352 17.29 -16.07 25.14
N ASN A 353 16.24 -15.78 25.91
CA ASN A 353 15.17 -16.76 26.15
C ASN A 353 14.32 -17.02 24.89
N THR A 354 14.45 -16.18 23.86
CA THR A 354 13.73 -16.24 22.59
C THR A 354 14.65 -15.91 21.43
N TYR A 355 14.58 -16.67 20.34
CA TYR A 355 15.22 -16.33 19.07
C TYR A 355 14.22 -15.56 18.20
N LEU A 356 14.44 -14.24 18.11
CA LEU A 356 13.53 -13.29 17.46
C LEU A 356 12.09 -13.51 17.97
N ASN A 357 11.13 -13.65 17.05
CA ASN A 357 9.73 -13.96 17.34
C ASN A 357 9.38 -15.45 17.15
N VAL A 358 10.34 -16.27 16.73
CA VAL A 358 10.06 -17.56 16.08
C VAL A 358 10.41 -18.80 16.89
N GLY A 359 11.18 -18.64 17.98
CA GLY A 359 11.56 -19.76 18.84
C GLY A 359 11.84 -19.36 20.27
N TYR A 360 11.69 -20.31 21.18
CA TYR A 360 12.04 -20.17 22.59
C TYR A 360 13.24 -21.06 22.93
N LEU A 361 14.08 -20.62 23.88
CA LEU A 361 15.26 -21.37 24.29
C LEU A 361 14.83 -22.66 25.01
N LYS A 362 15.14 -23.80 24.41
CA LYS A 362 14.79 -25.13 24.94
C LYS A 362 15.90 -25.67 25.84
N GLU A 363 17.13 -25.62 25.33
CA GLU A 363 18.30 -26.22 25.95
C GLU A 363 19.58 -25.46 25.56
N ILE A 364 20.63 -25.68 26.34
CA ILE A 364 21.98 -25.19 26.06
C ILE A 364 22.90 -26.40 25.95
N GLU A 365 23.77 -26.37 24.94
CA GLU A 365 24.92 -27.25 24.82
C GLU A 365 26.17 -26.53 25.34
N TYR A 366 26.97 -27.21 26.16
CA TYR A 366 28.28 -26.77 26.62
C TYR A 366 29.29 -27.90 26.38
N ASN A 367 30.23 -27.68 25.45
CA ASN A 367 31.26 -28.66 25.06
C ASN A 367 30.69 -30.08 24.80
N GLY A 368 29.61 -30.20 24.03
CA GLY A 368 28.96 -31.49 23.71
C GLY A 368 28.00 -32.03 24.76
N ILE A 369 27.86 -31.39 25.92
CA ILE A 369 26.89 -31.79 26.96
C ILE A 369 25.64 -30.92 26.81
N HIS A 370 24.46 -31.52 26.77
CA HIS A 370 23.18 -30.81 26.68
C HIS A 370 22.51 -30.71 28.06
N ALA A 371 21.85 -29.59 28.35
CA ALA A 371 20.96 -29.44 29.49
C ALA A 371 19.76 -28.53 29.16
N GLY A 372 18.57 -28.92 29.62
CA GLY A 372 17.39 -28.06 29.55
C GLY A 372 17.58 -26.78 30.36
N VAL A 373 16.90 -25.69 29.98
CA VAL A 373 16.97 -24.39 30.69
C VAL A 373 16.62 -24.48 32.19
N LYS A 374 15.84 -25.50 32.57
CA LYS A 374 15.42 -25.76 33.96
C LYS A 374 16.46 -26.57 34.75
N ASP A 375 17.38 -27.25 34.06
CA ASP A 375 18.30 -28.28 34.62
C ASP A 375 19.78 -27.87 34.63
N LEU A 376 20.10 -26.62 34.25
CA LEU A 376 21.47 -26.09 34.19
C LEU A 376 22.21 -26.14 35.54
N ASN A 377 21.48 -26.08 36.67
CA ASN A 377 22.04 -26.12 38.02
C ASN A 377 22.12 -27.53 38.61
N SER A 378 21.32 -28.47 38.11
CA SER A 378 21.36 -29.89 38.51
C SER A 378 22.39 -30.70 37.69
N THR A 379 22.71 -30.26 36.47
CA THR A 379 23.70 -30.89 35.60
C THR A 379 25.13 -30.62 36.10
N ASP A 380 25.83 -31.65 36.60
CA ASP A 380 27.14 -31.53 37.27
C ASP A 380 28.19 -30.73 36.48
N SER A 381 28.26 -30.92 35.16
CA SER A 381 29.24 -30.27 34.28
C SER A 381 28.95 -28.80 33.97
N MET A 382 27.71 -28.34 34.24
CA MET A 382 27.21 -26.99 33.97
C MET A 382 26.91 -26.18 35.24
N ARG A 383 26.73 -26.84 36.38
CA ARG A 383 26.40 -26.22 37.67
C ARG A 383 27.34 -25.06 37.99
N GLY A 384 26.76 -23.87 38.17
CA GLY A 384 27.49 -22.64 38.49
C GLY A 384 28.19 -21.94 37.32
N LYS A 385 28.17 -22.48 36.10
CA LYS A 385 28.78 -21.84 34.91
C LYS A 385 27.88 -20.80 34.24
N PHE A 386 26.57 -20.91 34.45
CA PHE A 386 25.57 -20.06 33.81
C PHE A 386 24.89 -19.14 34.82
N SER A 387 24.75 -17.87 34.45
CA SER A 387 23.97 -16.86 35.18
C SER A 387 22.66 -16.59 34.45
N LYS A 388 21.53 -16.96 35.08
CA LYS A 388 20.18 -16.74 34.55
C LYS A 388 19.72 -15.32 34.86
N GLY A 389 19.53 -14.51 33.82
CA GLY A 389 18.82 -13.23 33.87
C GLY A 389 17.33 -13.39 33.55
N GLY A 390 16.59 -12.27 33.57
CA GLY A 390 15.16 -12.29 33.26
C GLY A 390 14.84 -12.61 31.80
N SER A 391 15.63 -12.08 30.86
CA SER A 391 15.43 -12.24 29.41
C SER A 391 16.42 -13.16 28.72
N SER A 392 17.48 -13.60 29.41
CA SER A 392 18.59 -14.37 28.82
C SER A 392 19.33 -15.19 29.86
N ILE A 393 19.98 -16.26 29.39
CA ILE A 393 20.94 -17.05 30.15
C ILE A 393 22.33 -16.68 29.62
N SER A 394 23.25 -16.40 30.53
CA SER A 394 24.56 -15.89 30.16
C SER A 394 25.70 -16.73 30.73
N PHE A 395 26.76 -16.84 29.93
CA PHE A 395 27.99 -17.52 30.25
C PHE A 395 29.15 -16.54 30.14
N VAL A 396 30.20 -16.74 30.94
CA VAL A 396 31.41 -15.92 30.94
C VAL A 396 32.58 -16.87 30.73
N GLU A 397 33.28 -16.72 29.59
CA GLU A 397 34.44 -17.56 29.28
C GLU A 397 35.62 -17.23 30.19
N SER A 398 36.23 -18.27 30.77
CA SER A 398 37.38 -18.16 31.67
C SER A 398 38.63 -18.83 31.07
N ASN A 399 39.49 -17.99 30.50
CA ASN A 399 40.91 -18.18 30.21
C ASN A 399 41.36 -19.24 29.19
N ASN A 400 40.58 -20.28 28.88
CA ASN A 400 41.05 -21.32 27.94
C ASN A 400 40.76 -20.98 26.47
N GLY A 401 39.63 -20.33 26.17
CA GLY A 401 39.29 -19.90 24.80
C GLY A 401 39.23 -21.06 23.80
N THR A 402 38.67 -22.18 24.26
CA THR A 402 38.38 -23.38 23.45
C THR A 402 36.97 -23.90 23.70
N THR A 403 36.14 -23.16 24.44
CA THR A 403 34.77 -23.53 24.79
C THR A 403 33.87 -23.40 23.55
N VAL A 404 32.91 -24.31 23.44
CA VAL A 404 31.82 -24.25 22.45
C VAL A 404 30.50 -24.21 23.21
N ILE A 405 29.66 -23.24 22.87
CA ILE A 405 28.32 -23.08 23.45
C ILE A 405 27.29 -23.02 22.33
N SER A 406 26.30 -23.90 22.37
CA SER A 406 25.15 -23.85 21.46
C SER A 406 23.90 -23.48 22.24
N CYS A 407 23.22 -22.41 21.82
CA CYS A 407 21.88 -22.08 22.29
C CYS A 407 20.88 -22.74 21.33
N ILE A 408 20.05 -23.65 21.83
CA ILE A 408 19.14 -24.45 20.98
C ILE A 408 17.70 -23.99 21.24
N TYR A 409 17.10 -23.42 20.20
CA TYR A 409 15.78 -22.82 20.20
C TYR A 409 14.77 -23.74 19.51
N LYS A 410 13.63 -24.00 20.15
CA LYS A 410 12.53 -24.75 19.54
C LYS A 410 11.71 -23.81 18.66
N THR A 411 11.53 -24.16 17.38
CA THR A 411 10.62 -23.48 16.44
C THR A 411 9.35 -24.31 16.21
N LEU A 412 8.39 -23.74 15.47
CA LEU A 412 7.13 -24.40 15.11
C LEU A 412 7.29 -25.71 14.31
N ASP A 413 8.41 -25.88 13.60
CA ASP A 413 8.63 -26.94 12.61
C ASP A 413 9.94 -27.73 12.78
N GLY A 414 10.81 -27.30 13.69
CA GLY A 414 12.13 -27.89 13.92
C GLY A 414 12.88 -27.15 15.04
N SER A 415 14.09 -26.69 14.76
CA SER A 415 14.93 -25.97 15.71
C SER A 415 15.90 -24.99 15.05
N ILE A 416 16.30 -23.96 15.79
CA ILE A 416 17.39 -23.06 15.43
C ILE A 416 18.47 -23.19 16.49
N THR A 417 19.69 -23.48 16.06
CA THR A 417 20.86 -23.59 16.93
C THR A 417 21.83 -22.47 16.62
N THR A 418 22.19 -21.65 17.61
CA THR A 418 23.28 -20.67 17.46
C THR A 418 24.49 -21.15 18.24
N THR A 419 25.58 -21.48 17.55
CA THR A 419 26.79 -22.04 18.16
C THR A 419 27.89 -21.00 18.17
N THR A 420 28.35 -20.63 19.36
CA THR A 420 29.52 -19.76 19.55
C THR A 420 30.74 -20.61 19.89
N LYS A 421 31.77 -20.51 19.03
CA LYS A 421 33.07 -21.15 19.21
C LYS A 421 34.07 -20.09 19.66
N PHE A 422 34.64 -20.25 20.86
CA PHE A 422 35.70 -19.37 21.33
C PHE A 422 37.07 -19.84 20.82
N ILE A 423 37.92 -18.89 20.42
CA ILE A 423 39.29 -19.16 19.96
C ILE A 423 40.28 -18.22 20.67
N ASN A 424 41.21 -18.80 21.42
CA ASN A 424 42.34 -18.07 22.03
C ASN A 424 43.43 -17.75 20.97
N LYS A 425 43.65 -16.47 20.68
CA LYS A 425 44.66 -16.00 19.70
C LYS A 425 46.10 -16.31 20.10
N ASP A 426 46.42 -16.13 21.37
CA ASP A 426 47.79 -16.28 21.88
C ASP A 426 48.24 -17.75 21.86
N LYS A 427 47.28 -18.67 21.99
CA LYS A 427 47.52 -20.12 21.86
C LYS A 427 47.82 -20.55 20.42
N ILE A 428 47.21 -19.90 19.43
CA ILE A 428 47.50 -20.12 18.00
C ILE A 428 48.91 -19.61 17.67
N ALA A 429 49.25 -18.39 18.10
CA ALA A 429 50.56 -17.78 17.87
C ALA A 429 51.73 -18.62 18.41
N GLY A 430 51.55 -19.35 19.52
CA GLY A 430 52.58 -20.22 20.09
C GLY A 430 52.95 -21.45 19.25
N THR A 431 52.03 -21.96 18.43
CA THR A 431 52.26 -23.18 17.62
C THR A 431 53.16 -22.89 16.41
N ASP A 432 52.92 -21.74 15.77
CA ASP A 432 53.59 -21.30 14.54
C ASP A 432 55.10 -21.02 14.76
N ILE A 433 55.49 -20.70 16.00
CA ILE A 433 56.89 -20.52 16.42
C ILE A 433 57.61 -21.87 16.51
N ASN A 434 56.97 -22.90 17.09
CA ASN A 434 57.58 -24.22 17.24
C ASN A 434 57.79 -24.93 15.90
N GLU A 435 56.84 -24.87 14.95
CA GLU A 435 57.06 -25.45 13.61
C GLU A 435 58.19 -24.74 12.85
N LYS A 436 58.26 -23.39 12.91
CA LYS A 436 59.34 -22.62 12.27
C LYS A 436 60.70 -22.82 12.94
N GLN A 437 60.75 -23.20 14.22
CA GLN A 437 62.00 -23.46 14.93
C GLN A 437 62.50 -24.89 14.71
N VAL A 438 61.61 -25.90 14.76
CA VAL A 438 61.93 -27.30 14.39
C VAL A 438 62.35 -27.41 12.91
N ALA A 439 61.77 -26.59 12.02
CA ALA A 439 62.20 -26.52 10.63
C ALA A 439 63.60 -25.88 10.45
N LYS A 440 63.98 -24.90 11.28
CA LYS A 440 65.31 -24.26 11.22
C LYS A 440 66.41 -25.16 11.75
N ASP A 441 66.19 -25.84 12.87
CA ASP A 441 67.22 -26.68 13.50
C ASP A 441 67.55 -27.94 12.67
N LYS A 442 66.60 -28.41 11.83
CA LYS A 442 66.87 -29.48 10.84
C LYS A 442 67.71 -29.03 9.64
N ILE A 443 67.73 -27.74 9.29
CA ILE A 443 68.45 -27.24 8.10
C ILE A 443 69.95 -27.09 8.36
N VAL A 444 70.36 -26.79 9.61
CA VAL A 444 71.77 -26.59 9.99
C VAL A 444 72.58 -27.90 9.96
N LEU A 445 71.92 -29.06 10.04
CA LEU A 445 72.58 -30.37 10.14
C LEU A 445 72.79 -31.09 8.78
N ILE A 446 72.37 -30.51 7.66
CA ILE A 446 72.43 -31.13 6.32
C ILE A 446 73.47 -30.47 5.40
N SER A 447 73.95 -29.26 5.73
CA SER A 447 74.83 -28.45 4.85
C SER A 447 76.34 -28.78 4.95
N SER A 448 76.73 -30.05 5.09
CA SER A 448 78.14 -30.46 5.23
C SER A 448 78.55 -31.76 4.51
N SER A 449 78.04 -32.00 3.30
CA SER A 449 78.65 -32.77 2.19
C SER A 449 77.72 -32.66 0.97
N THR A 450 78.15 -32.50 -0.29
CA THR A 450 79.25 -33.15 -1.00
C THR A 450 79.76 -32.26 -2.15
N THR A 451 80.96 -32.57 -2.68
CA THR A 451 81.73 -31.79 -3.65
C THR A 451 81.50 -32.16 -5.14
N ILE A 452 81.82 -31.20 -6.02
CA ILE A 452 82.27 -31.33 -7.43
C ILE A 452 81.21 -31.36 -8.57
N SER A 453 81.58 -30.65 -9.64
CA SER A 453 80.87 -30.24 -10.88
C SER A 453 81.67 -30.83 -12.10
N PRO A 454 81.70 -30.36 -13.38
CA PRO A 454 81.01 -29.23 -14.05
C PRO A 454 80.59 -29.39 -15.56
N ASN A 455 80.09 -28.26 -16.12
CA ASN A 455 80.04 -27.83 -17.54
C ASN A 455 78.86 -28.30 -18.42
N LYS A 456 78.26 -27.47 -19.31
CA LYS A 456 78.56 -26.10 -19.85
C LYS A 456 77.35 -25.14 -19.61
N VAL A 457 77.48 -23.85 -19.23
CA VAL A 457 78.02 -22.67 -19.96
C VAL A 457 77.25 -22.41 -21.27
N LYS A 458 76.60 -21.29 -21.61
CA LYS A 458 76.22 -19.94 -21.06
C LYS A 458 74.87 -19.59 -21.78
N LYS A 459 74.10 -18.52 -21.57
CA LYS A 459 74.11 -17.19 -20.88
C LYS A 459 72.60 -16.87 -20.63
N GLU A 460 72.09 -15.89 -19.89
CA GLU A 460 72.58 -14.76 -19.06
C GLU A 460 71.52 -14.48 -17.96
N VAL A 461 71.63 -13.40 -17.17
CA VAL A 461 70.66 -12.95 -16.16
C VAL A 461 70.48 -11.43 -16.25
N LYS A 462 69.24 -10.94 -16.29
CA LYS A 462 68.77 -9.72 -15.60
C LYS A 462 67.25 -9.48 -15.72
N ASP A 463 66.73 -8.77 -14.74
CA ASP A 463 65.45 -8.05 -14.70
C ASP A 463 64.15 -8.87 -14.50
N GLU A 464 64.05 -9.54 -13.34
CA GLU A 464 62.78 -9.88 -12.70
C GLU A 464 62.45 -8.89 -11.55
N GLU A 465 62.14 -7.62 -11.87
CA GLU A 465 61.49 -6.72 -10.90
C GLU A 465 60.86 -5.47 -11.59
N ASN A 466 59.57 -5.50 -11.98
CA ASN A 466 58.71 -4.28 -12.06
C ASN A 466 57.23 -4.46 -12.47
N ASN A 467 56.78 -5.61 -13.00
CA ASN A 467 55.49 -5.66 -13.72
C ASN A 467 54.20 -5.82 -12.88
N SER A 468 54.27 -6.05 -11.55
CA SER A 468 53.06 -6.15 -10.71
C SER A 468 52.57 -4.79 -10.18
N ILE A 469 53.48 -3.83 -9.92
CA ILE A 469 53.16 -2.54 -9.28
C ILE A 469 52.48 -1.55 -10.24
N ARG A 470 52.58 -1.76 -11.56
CA ARG A 470 52.02 -0.83 -12.56
C ARG A 470 50.52 -1.03 -12.87
N ARG A 471 49.87 -2.08 -12.34
CA ARG A 471 48.43 -2.36 -12.57
C ARG A 471 47.49 -1.80 -11.49
N SER A 472 47.98 -1.45 -10.30
CA SER A 472 47.14 -0.96 -9.19
C SER A 472 46.94 0.55 -9.16
N ARG A 473 47.79 1.34 -9.83
CA ARG A 473 47.68 2.82 -9.83
C ARG A 473 46.70 3.42 -10.84
N THR A 474 46.21 2.64 -11.81
CA THR A 474 45.32 3.16 -12.87
C THR A 474 43.83 3.14 -12.52
N LEU A 475 43.39 2.34 -11.53
CA LEU A 475 41.98 2.29 -11.11
C LEU A 475 41.61 3.36 -10.07
N ILE A 476 42.55 3.77 -9.22
CA ILE A 476 42.27 4.70 -8.11
C ILE A 476 42.09 6.15 -8.61
N GLY A 477 42.69 6.50 -9.75
CA GLY A 477 42.55 7.83 -10.37
C GLY A 477 41.19 8.12 -11.02
N ALA A 478 40.38 7.09 -11.33
CA ALA A 478 39.10 7.26 -12.00
C ALA A 478 37.93 7.53 -11.03
N PHE A 479 38.00 7.01 -9.80
CA PHE A 479 36.89 7.12 -8.84
C PHE A 479 36.81 8.48 -8.13
N MET A 480 37.91 9.21 -8.02
CA MET A 480 37.94 10.56 -7.42
C MET A 480 37.33 11.65 -8.31
N LEU A 481 37.17 11.43 -9.63
CA LEU A 481 36.63 12.44 -10.54
C LEU A 481 35.09 12.44 -10.60
N PHE A 482 34.43 11.35 -10.19
CA PHE A 482 32.97 11.21 -10.25
C PHE A 482 32.24 11.76 -9.02
N LEU A 483 32.95 12.03 -7.93
CA LEU A 483 32.41 12.52 -6.66
C LEU A 483 32.35 14.05 -6.52
N LEU A 484 32.77 14.80 -7.55
CA LEU A 484 32.79 16.27 -7.56
C LEU A 484 31.80 16.93 -8.54
N LEU A 485 30.90 16.15 -9.15
CA LEU A 485 29.93 16.62 -10.16
C LEU A 485 28.45 16.32 -9.83
N LEU A 486 28.09 16.34 -8.53
CA LEU A 486 26.69 16.34 -8.09
C LEU A 486 26.44 17.42 -7.03
N PRO A 487 26.15 18.65 -7.49
CA PRO A 487 25.07 19.44 -6.91
C PRO A 487 24.06 19.91 -7.98
N GLN A 488 22.82 20.16 -7.55
CA GLN A 488 21.70 20.74 -8.32
C GLN A 488 20.93 19.80 -9.27
N LEU A 489 19.97 19.06 -8.71
CA LEU A 489 18.55 19.18 -9.09
C LEU A 489 17.66 18.93 -7.86
#